data_AF-A0A537TNP1-F1
#
_entry.id   AF-A0A537TNP1-F1
#
_cell.length_a   1.000
_cell.length_b   1.000
_cell.length_c   1.000
_cell.angle_alpha   90.00
_cell.angle_beta   90.00
_cell.angle_gamma   90.00
#
_symmetry.space_group_name_H-M   'P 1'
#
loop_
_entity.id
_entity.type
_entity.pdbx_description
1 polymer ?
#
loop_
_entity_poly.entity_id
_entity_poly.type
_entity_poly.pdbx_seq_one_letter_code
_entity_poly.pdbx_strand_id
1 'polypeptide(L)'
;MTRPVLEVADIFRGHGPAWRQANAGHVSLGQLKVMSAIERCRTAALGGHVARCEDCAYTTIAYNSCRNRHCPKCQGAAARAWLAEREAELLPVPYFHVVFTLPTAIADIAYQNKAVIYDLLFKASAETALTIAADPEHLGARVGITSILHTWGSTMTHHPHVHMIVPGGGISIDGSRWVSCRPRFFLPVPVFSKLFRRLMLQKLLATHKAGQLKFFGDHATLTERKAFAAYLAPLRRIKWYVYSKPPFGGPKAVLAYLSRYTHRVAIANSRLIAFDEEGVSFRYKDYRADGRARYKAMTLTTDEFIRRFLIHVLPKGFHRIRHYGLFAKTSSADNIARARELLAIPKPRGEPADADATGPHEPQILSHPCPCCGGRMIIIETFARGCQPHYQPSTPTVAIRIDTS
;
A
#
# COMPACT_ATOMS: atom_id res chain seq x y z
N MET A 1 -11.62 0.73 17.20
CA MET A 1 -10.15 0.53 17.32
C MET A 1 -9.61 1.64 18.20
N THR A 2 -8.95 1.29 19.30
CA THR A 2 -8.24 2.24 20.17
C THR A 2 -7.18 3.00 19.37
N ARG A 3 -7.09 4.32 19.59
CA ARG A 3 -6.08 5.17 18.96
C ARG A 3 -4.69 4.70 19.41
N PRO A 4 -3.71 4.49 18.50
CA PRO A 4 -2.37 4.11 18.91
C PRO A 4 -1.77 5.19 19.80
N VAL A 5 -1.13 4.78 20.89
CA VAL A 5 -0.48 5.66 21.87
C VAL A 5 0.74 6.37 21.25
N LEU A 6 1.43 5.68 20.34
CA LEU A 6 2.61 6.16 19.64
C LEU A 6 2.40 6.12 18.12
N GLU A 7 2.74 7.19 17.43
CA GLU A 7 2.67 7.31 15.98
C GLU A 7 4.03 7.67 15.37
N VAL A 8 4.23 7.33 14.09
CA VAL A 8 5.43 7.78 13.35
C VAL A 8 5.58 9.30 13.34
N ALA A 9 4.46 10.03 13.48
CA ALA A 9 4.47 11.48 13.58
C ALA A 9 5.16 11.98 14.85
N ASP A 10 5.07 11.25 15.97
CA ASP A 10 5.69 11.65 17.24
C ASP A 10 7.22 11.51 17.15
N ILE A 11 7.68 10.43 16.52
CA ILE A 11 9.11 10.22 16.23
C ILE A 11 9.67 11.33 15.33
N PHE A 12 8.96 11.69 14.25
CA PHE A 12 9.40 12.78 13.37
C PHE A 12 9.35 14.15 14.04
N ARG A 13 8.36 14.43 14.89
CA ARG A 13 8.32 15.70 15.65
C ARG A 13 9.48 15.80 16.62
N GLY A 14 9.80 14.71 17.32
CA GLY A 14 10.87 14.69 18.32
C GLY A 14 12.27 14.75 17.71
N HIS A 15 12.54 13.99 16.66
CA HIS A 15 13.91 13.80 16.14
C HIS A 15 14.10 14.20 14.67
N GLY A 16 13.02 14.51 13.95
CA GLY A 16 13.08 14.89 12.54
C GLY A 16 13.97 16.11 12.24
N PRO A 17 13.94 17.20 13.05
CA PRO A 17 14.82 18.35 12.84
C PRO A 17 16.32 17.99 12.89
N ALA A 18 16.77 17.33 13.97
CA ALA A 18 18.16 16.91 14.13
C ALA A 18 18.58 15.92 13.02
N TRP A 19 17.72 14.94 12.70
CA TRP A 19 17.99 13.98 11.64
C TRP A 19 18.18 14.67 10.27
N ARG A 20 17.33 15.66 9.94
CA ARG A 20 17.46 16.43 8.68
C ARG A 20 18.77 17.21 8.62
N GLN A 21 19.19 17.81 9.73
CA GLN A 21 20.46 18.54 9.81
C GLN A 21 21.64 17.61 9.61
N ALA A 22 21.66 16.47 10.33
CA ALA A 22 22.71 15.46 10.21
C ALA A 22 22.82 14.83 8.81
N ASN A 23 21.70 14.80 8.06
CA ASN A 23 21.63 14.20 6.73
C ASN A 23 21.48 15.25 5.60
N ALA A 24 21.85 16.50 5.83
CA ALA A 24 21.77 17.56 4.82
C ALA A 24 22.51 17.13 3.52
N GLY A 25 21.92 17.45 2.36
CA GLY A 25 22.45 17.04 1.04
C GLY A 25 22.17 15.59 0.63
N HIS A 26 21.79 14.71 1.57
CA HIS A 26 21.59 13.27 1.31
C HIS A 26 20.12 12.84 1.30
N VAL A 27 19.20 13.79 1.50
CA VAL A 27 17.76 13.55 1.59
C VAL A 27 17.06 14.21 0.41
N SER A 28 16.28 13.42 -0.34
CA SER A 28 15.51 13.95 -1.47
C SER A 28 14.41 14.91 -1.02
N LEU A 29 14.07 15.89 -1.86
CA LEU A 29 12.92 16.78 -1.62
C LEU A 29 11.61 15.99 -1.37
N GLY A 30 11.45 14.84 -2.02
CA GLY A 30 10.31 13.94 -1.80
C GLY A 30 10.26 13.40 -0.38
N GLN A 31 11.40 12.97 0.17
CA GLN A 31 11.50 12.50 1.55
C GLN A 31 11.25 13.64 2.54
N LEU A 32 11.85 14.82 2.33
CA LEU A 32 11.62 16.00 3.17
C LEU A 32 10.13 16.38 3.23
N LYS A 33 9.45 16.42 2.07
CA LYS A 33 8.00 16.68 2.01
C LYS A 33 7.18 15.63 2.74
N VAL A 34 7.59 14.36 2.72
CA VAL A 34 6.92 13.30 3.49
C VAL A 34 7.10 13.50 4.98
N MET A 35 8.31 13.82 5.45
CA MET A 35 8.56 14.12 6.86
C MET A 35 7.65 15.26 7.35
N SER A 36 7.70 16.42 6.69
CA SER A 36 6.89 17.59 7.07
C SER A 36 5.38 17.31 7.00
N ALA A 37 4.93 16.53 6.02
CA ALA A 37 3.52 16.15 5.94
C ALA A 37 3.09 15.25 7.11
N ILE A 38 3.94 14.32 7.55
CA ILE A 38 3.65 13.42 8.66
C ILE A 38 3.70 14.17 9.99
N GLU A 39 4.70 15.04 10.20
CA GLU A 39 4.82 15.91 11.38
C GLU A 39 3.56 16.78 11.58
N ARG A 40 3.01 17.32 10.48
CA ARG A 40 1.81 18.16 10.50
C ARG A 40 0.48 17.39 10.44
N CYS A 41 0.44 16.09 10.11
CA CYS A 41 -0.83 15.33 10.02
C CYS A 41 -1.53 15.39 11.39
N ARG A 42 -2.79 15.85 11.39
CA ARG A 42 -3.65 15.98 12.57
C ARG A 42 -3.13 16.96 13.65
N THR A 43 -2.59 18.11 13.23
CA THR A 43 -2.29 19.24 14.12
C THR A 43 -2.98 20.52 13.64
N ALA A 44 -3.04 21.55 14.49
CA ALA A 44 -3.60 22.86 14.17
C ALA A 44 -2.96 23.51 12.92
N ALA A 45 -1.72 23.14 12.60
CA ALA A 45 -1.02 23.61 11.40
C ALA A 45 -1.70 23.22 10.07
N LEU A 46 -2.69 22.31 10.08
CA LEU A 46 -3.50 21.94 8.92
C LEU A 46 -4.95 22.43 8.99
N GLY A 47 -5.30 23.22 10.01
CA GLY A 47 -6.68 23.58 10.30
C GLY A 47 -7.50 22.39 10.81
N GLY A 48 -8.80 22.58 10.95
CA GLY A 48 -9.68 21.55 11.49
C GLY A 48 -11.11 22.02 11.65
N HIS A 49 -11.85 21.32 12.49
CA HIS A 49 -13.19 21.68 12.89
C HIS A 49 -13.42 21.39 14.36
N VAL A 50 -14.36 22.13 14.95
CA VAL A 50 -14.89 21.88 16.29
C VAL A 50 -16.23 21.19 16.14
N ALA A 51 -16.37 20.07 16.84
CA ALA A 51 -17.64 19.38 16.95
C ALA A 51 -18.19 19.49 18.37
N ARG A 52 -19.50 19.69 18.48
CA ARG A 52 -20.22 19.80 19.75
C ARG A 52 -21.33 18.76 19.82
N CYS A 53 -21.50 18.16 20.99
CA CYS A 53 -22.64 17.30 21.28
C CYS A 53 -23.91 18.14 21.43
N GLU A 54 -25.00 17.72 20.81
CA GLU A 54 -26.29 18.39 20.93
C GLU A 54 -26.90 18.21 22.32
N ASP A 55 -26.63 17.10 23.01
CA ASP A 55 -27.29 16.75 24.28
C ASP A 55 -26.54 17.25 25.52
N CYS A 56 -25.19 17.20 25.52
CA CYS A 56 -24.39 17.53 26.71
C CYS A 56 -23.37 18.65 26.47
N ALA A 57 -23.43 19.32 25.32
CA ALA A 57 -22.53 20.40 24.91
C ALA A 57 -21.03 20.05 24.90
N TYR A 58 -20.65 18.79 25.06
CA TYR A 58 -19.26 18.32 24.94
C TYR A 58 -18.65 18.76 23.60
N THR A 59 -17.53 19.46 23.64
CA THR A 59 -16.79 19.92 22.46
C THR A 59 -15.49 19.15 22.27
N THR A 60 -15.18 18.86 21.00
CA THR A 60 -13.91 18.25 20.62
C THR A 60 -13.37 18.87 19.34
N ILE A 61 -12.04 18.94 19.22
CA ILE A 61 -11.37 19.49 18.04
C ILE A 61 -10.80 18.33 17.21
N ALA A 62 -11.14 18.31 15.93
CA ALA A 62 -10.60 17.37 14.97
C ALA A 62 -9.76 18.08 13.91
N TYR A 63 -8.44 17.85 13.94
CA TYR A 63 -7.52 18.43 12.97
C TYR A 63 -7.50 17.69 11.63
N ASN A 64 -7.22 18.43 10.57
CA ASN A 64 -7.19 17.92 9.20
C ASN A 64 -6.03 16.94 8.94
N SER A 65 -6.25 16.07 7.97
CA SER A 65 -5.28 15.07 7.51
C SER A 65 -4.28 15.70 6.54
N CYS A 66 -3.01 15.26 6.53
CA CYS A 66 -2.01 15.73 5.57
C CYS A 66 -2.20 15.18 4.15
N ARG A 67 -3.09 14.19 3.97
CA ARG A 67 -3.39 13.50 2.70
C ARG A 67 -2.19 12.86 1.98
N ASN A 68 -1.00 12.85 2.58
CA ASN A 68 0.18 12.23 1.98
C ASN A 68 0.04 10.70 1.96
N ARG A 69 0.29 10.09 0.79
CA ARG A 69 0.19 8.64 0.56
C ARG A 69 1.10 7.76 1.44
N HIS A 70 2.14 8.35 2.04
CA HIS A 70 3.09 7.66 2.91
C HIS A 70 2.78 7.81 4.39
N CYS A 71 1.79 8.63 4.77
CA CYS A 71 1.44 8.81 6.17
C CYS A 71 0.66 7.60 6.72
N PRO A 72 1.16 6.90 7.76
CA PRO A 72 0.50 5.71 8.30
C PRO A 72 -0.90 5.94 8.89
N LYS A 73 -1.22 7.19 9.24
CA LYS A 73 -2.51 7.58 9.86
C LYS A 73 -3.56 7.99 8.83
N CYS A 74 -3.14 8.69 7.80
CA CYS A 74 -4.01 9.47 6.93
C CYS A 74 -4.63 8.62 5.78
N GLN A 75 -4.25 7.35 5.58
CA GLN A 75 -4.62 6.52 4.41
C GLN A 75 -5.91 5.69 4.50
N GLY A 76 -6.56 5.62 5.66
CA GLY A 76 -7.71 4.72 5.87
C GLY A 76 -8.94 5.02 5.01
N ALA A 77 -9.29 6.30 4.83
CA ALA A 77 -10.43 6.69 4.01
C ALA A 77 -10.20 6.44 2.51
N ALA A 78 -9.02 6.82 2.00
CA ALA A 78 -8.62 6.53 0.62
C ALA A 78 -8.61 5.02 0.34
N ALA A 79 -8.14 4.20 1.30
CA ALA A 79 -8.20 2.76 1.20
C ALA A 79 -9.64 2.25 1.07
N ARG A 80 -10.59 2.75 1.88
CA ARG A 80 -12.01 2.35 1.80
C ARG A 80 -12.67 2.75 0.50
N ALA A 81 -12.48 3.99 0.04
CA ALA A 81 -13.03 4.45 -1.23
C ALA A 81 -12.49 3.61 -2.40
N TRP A 82 -11.17 3.41 -2.44
CA TRP A 82 -10.55 2.57 -3.46
C TRP A 82 -11.06 1.13 -3.42
N LEU A 83 -11.33 0.56 -2.23
CA LEU A 83 -11.90 -0.78 -2.10
C LEU A 83 -13.32 -0.86 -2.62
N ALA A 84 -14.17 0.12 -2.31
CA ALA A 84 -15.57 0.14 -2.77
C ALA A 84 -15.62 0.12 -4.30
N GLU A 85 -14.78 0.92 -4.96
CA GLU A 85 -14.66 0.88 -6.42
C GLU A 85 -14.17 -0.48 -6.94
N ARG A 86 -13.20 -1.10 -6.26
CA ARG A 86 -12.68 -2.41 -6.68
C ARG A 86 -13.70 -3.53 -6.47
N GLU A 87 -14.54 -3.45 -5.45
CA GLU A 87 -15.58 -4.45 -5.18
C GLU A 87 -16.51 -4.63 -6.39
N ALA A 88 -16.90 -3.51 -7.00
CA ALA A 88 -17.73 -3.50 -8.20
C ALA A 88 -17.04 -4.11 -9.43
N GLU A 89 -15.71 -4.26 -9.42
CA GLU A 89 -14.92 -4.85 -10.52
C GLU A 89 -14.56 -6.32 -10.27
N LEU A 90 -14.83 -6.86 -9.08
CA LEU A 90 -14.52 -8.25 -8.77
C LEU A 90 -15.51 -9.20 -9.48
N LEU A 91 -14.95 -10.32 -9.93
CA LEU A 91 -15.66 -11.45 -10.51
C LEU A 91 -15.93 -12.47 -9.37
N PRO A 92 -17.04 -13.21 -9.38
CA PRO A 92 -17.37 -14.22 -8.37
C PRO A 92 -16.58 -15.52 -8.60
N VAL A 93 -15.26 -15.39 -8.71
CA VAL A 93 -14.31 -16.50 -8.86
C VAL A 93 -13.29 -16.45 -7.73
N PRO A 94 -12.59 -17.56 -7.42
CA PRO A 94 -11.47 -17.53 -6.51
C PRO A 94 -10.37 -16.58 -7.02
N TYR A 95 -9.60 -15.96 -6.13
CA TYR A 95 -8.47 -15.12 -6.51
C TYR A 95 -7.16 -15.64 -5.95
N PHE A 96 -6.14 -15.64 -6.79
CA PHE A 96 -4.79 -16.06 -6.46
C PHE A 96 -3.92 -14.85 -6.10
N HIS A 97 -3.02 -15.07 -5.13
CA HIS A 97 -2.00 -14.09 -4.74
C HIS A 97 -0.64 -14.57 -5.22
N VAL A 98 -0.11 -13.91 -6.25
CA VAL A 98 1.21 -14.20 -6.83
C VAL A 98 2.19 -13.10 -6.42
N VAL A 99 3.39 -13.46 -5.97
CA VAL A 99 4.44 -12.52 -5.56
C VAL A 99 5.67 -12.72 -6.42
N PHE A 100 6.20 -11.63 -6.96
CA PHE A 100 7.50 -11.60 -7.63
C PHE A 100 8.45 -10.72 -6.82
N THR A 101 9.59 -11.30 -6.41
CA THR A 101 10.58 -10.61 -5.57
C THR A 101 11.89 -10.43 -6.33
N LEU A 102 12.49 -9.25 -6.23
CA LEU A 102 13.83 -9.01 -6.78
C LEU A 102 14.90 -9.68 -5.91
N PRO A 103 15.94 -10.31 -6.49
CA PRO A 103 17.11 -10.74 -5.74
C PRO A 103 17.86 -9.53 -5.16
N THR A 104 18.58 -9.73 -4.06
CA THR A 104 19.26 -8.66 -3.29
C THR A 104 20.10 -7.75 -4.18
N ALA A 105 20.94 -8.31 -5.06
CA ALA A 105 21.75 -7.52 -5.99
C ALA A 105 20.93 -6.52 -6.84
N ILE A 106 19.75 -6.91 -7.34
CA ILE A 106 18.90 -5.98 -8.10
C ILE A 106 18.20 -4.99 -7.15
N ALA A 107 17.83 -5.43 -5.94
CA ALA A 107 17.27 -4.53 -4.93
C ALA A 107 18.25 -3.41 -4.54
N ASP A 108 19.54 -3.73 -4.39
CA ASP A 108 20.59 -2.77 -4.01
C ASP A 108 20.70 -1.62 -5.03
N ILE A 109 20.77 -1.96 -6.32
CA ILE A 109 20.78 -0.94 -7.39
C ILE A 109 19.40 -0.26 -7.59
N ALA A 110 18.30 -0.88 -7.14
CA ALA A 110 16.96 -0.29 -7.18
C ALA A 110 16.81 0.90 -6.24
N TYR A 111 17.59 0.98 -5.17
CA TYR A 111 17.55 2.13 -4.26
C TYR A 111 17.94 3.43 -4.98
N GLN A 112 18.96 3.39 -5.83
CA GLN A 112 19.44 4.52 -6.63
C GLN A 112 18.56 4.77 -7.88
N ASN A 113 17.84 3.74 -8.35
CA ASN A 113 17.08 3.75 -9.59
C ASN A 113 15.59 3.41 -9.42
N LYS A 114 14.97 3.84 -8.31
CA LYS A 114 13.62 3.41 -7.88
C LYS A 114 12.58 3.47 -9.00
N ALA A 115 12.47 4.61 -9.69
CA ALA A 115 11.45 4.79 -10.72
C ALA A 115 11.59 3.77 -11.85
N VAL A 116 12.82 3.59 -12.32
CA VAL A 116 13.13 2.73 -13.46
C VAL A 116 13.01 1.25 -13.06
N ILE A 117 13.68 0.82 -11.99
CA ILE A 117 13.71 -0.59 -11.62
C ILE A 117 12.33 -1.08 -11.12
N TYR A 118 11.57 -0.26 -10.41
CA TYR A 118 10.21 -0.65 -10.02
C TYR A 118 9.27 -0.71 -11.22
N ASP A 119 9.45 0.16 -12.23
CA ASP A 119 8.71 0.08 -13.49
C ASP A 119 9.02 -1.23 -14.25
N LEU A 120 10.30 -1.60 -14.32
CA LEU A 120 10.72 -2.87 -14.91
C LEU A 120 10.15 -4.07 -14.15
N LEU A 121 10.17 -4.04 -12.81
CA LEU A 121 9.59 -5.10 -11.97
C LEU A 121 8.11 -5.30 -12.29
N PHE A 122 7.35 -4.22 -12.40
CA PHE A 122 5.95 -4.26 -12.82
C PHE A 122 5.76 -4.87 -14.20
N LYS A 123 6.51 -4.40 -15.20
CA LYS A 123 6.38 -4.85 -16.59
C LYS A 123 6.77 -6.32 -16.73
N ALA A 124 7.93 -6.72 -16.22
CA ALA A 124 8.43 -8.08 -16.35
C ALA A 124 7.54 -9.11 -15.63
N SER A 125 7.05 -8.78 -14.44
CA SER A 125 6.13 -9.67 -13.71
C SER A 125 4.79 -9.82 -14.44
N ALA A 126 4.23 -8.71 -14.95
CA ALA A 126 2.93 -8.74 -15.63
C ALA A 126 3.04 -9.49 -16.97
N GLU A 127 4.07 -9.21 -17.75
CA GLU A 127 4.39 -9.92 -19.00
C GLU A 127 4.58 -11.41 -18.73
N THR A 128 5.29 -11.79 -17.66
CA THR A 128 5.45 -13.20 -17.27
C THR A 128 4.11 -13.90 -17.06
N ALA A 129 3.23 -13.29 -16.26
CA ALA A 129 1.94 -13.89 -15.93
C ALA A 129 1.00 -13.94 -17.13
N LEU A 130 0.96 -12.88 -17.95
CA LEU A 130 0.11 -12.83 -19.14
C LEU A 130 0.56 -13.82 -20.22
N THR A 131 1.86 -13.90 -20.50
CA THR A 131 2.41 -14.82 -21.50
C THR A 131 2.12 -16.27 -21.14
N ILE A 132 2.39 -16.65 -19.88
CA ILE A 132 2.22 -18.04 -19.44
C ILE A 132 0.73 -18.40 -19.29
N ALA A 133 -0.13 -17.45 -18.93
CA ALA A 133 -1.57 -17.69 -18.91
C ALA A 133 -2.17 -17.87 -20.31
N ALA A 134 -1.66 -17.15 -21.31
CA ALA A 134 -2.14 -17.25 -22.68
C ALA A 134 -1.74 -18.57 -23.38
N ASP A 135 -0.70 -19.24 -22.90
CA ASP A 135 -0.20 -20.50 -23.44
C ASP A 135 -1.23 -21.64 -23.22
N PRO A 136 -1.70 -22.32 -24.29
CA PRO A 136 -2.62 -23.46 -24.20
C PRO A 136 -2.08 -24.66 -23.43
N GLU A 137 -0.75 -24.86 -23.37
CA GLU A 137 -0.13 -25.92 -22.55
C GLU A 137 -0.26 -25.63 -21.04
N HIS A 138 -0.68 -24.41 -20.70
CA HIS A 138 -0.88 -23.95 -19.34
C HIS A 138 -2.35 -23.65 -19.05
N LEU A 139 -2.85 -22.47 -19.45
CA LEU A 139 -4.24 -22.07 -19.21
C LEU A 139 -4.98 -21.74 -20.52
N GLY A 140 -4.31 -21.22 -21.54
CA GLY A 140 -4.94 -20.84 -22.80
C GLY A 140 -5.94 -19.68 -22.66
N ALA A 141 -5.69 -18.73 -21.77
CA ALA A 141 -6.63 -17.65 -21.48
C ALA A 141 -5.98 -16.30 -21.17
N ARG A 142 -6.70 -15.24 -21.51
CA ARG A 142 -6.39 -13.86 -21.12
C ARG A 142 -6.87 -13.63 -19.69
N VAL A 143 -5.93 -13.37 -18.78
CA VAL A 143 -6.21 -13.12 -17.35
C VAL A 143 -6.21 -11.62 -17.02
N GLY A 144 -6.92 -11.24 -15.96
CA GLY A 144 -6.84 -9.90 -15.36
C GLY A 144 -5.84 -9.86 -14.21
N ILE A 145 -5.07 -8.78 -14.07
CA ILE A 145 -4.07 -8.65 -13.00
C ILE A 145 -4.22 -7.28 -12.33
N THR A 146 -4.36 -7.28 -11.01
CA THR A 146 -4.13 -6.10 -10.16
C THR A 146 -2.80 -6.26 -9.44
N SER A 147 -1.80 -5.44 -9.79
CA SER A 147 -0.43 -5.52 -9.28
C SER A 147 -0.13 -4.37 -8.33
N ILE A 148 0.46 -4.67 -7.17
CA ILE A 148 0.78 -3.72 -6.10
C ILE A 148 2.26 -3.83 -5.73
N LEU A 149 3.01 -2.73 -5.81
CA LEU A 149 4.40 -2.67 -5.38
C LEU A 149 4.50 -2.51 -3.85
N HIS A 150 5.34 -3.34 -3.24
CA HIS A 150 5.90 -3.11 -1.92
C HIS A 150 7.42 -3.01 -2.01
N THR A 151 8.01 -2.24 -1.11
CA THR A 151 9.47 -2.02 -1.08
C THR A 151 10.09 -2.41 0.25
N TRP A 152 9.34 -3.08 1.14
CA TRP A 152 9.76 -3.35 2.51
C TRP A 152 9.41 -4.76 2.99
N GLY A 153 10.28 -5.33 3.82
CA GLY A 153 9.97 -6.48 4.67
C GLY A 153 9.31 -6.06 5.99
N SER A 154 8.97 -7.02 6.86
CA SER A 154 8.40 -6.67 8.17
C SER A 154 9.38 -5.84 9.02
N THR A 155 10.68 -5.97 8.83
CA THR A 155 11.72 -5.24 9.56
C THR A 155 12.06 -3.87 8.94
N MET A 156 11.25 -3.41 7.96
CA MET A 156 11.46 -2.17 7.19
C MET A 156 12.77 -2.12 6.40
N THR A 157 13.37 -3.28 6.12
CA THR A 157 14.51 -3.36 5.19
C THR A 157 14.03 -3.23 3.76
N HIS A 158 14.89 -2.72 2.87
CA HIS A 158 14.58 -2.59 1.45
C HIS A 158 14.36 -3.98 0.82
N HIS A 159 13.15 -4.20 0.35
CA HIS A 159 12.75 -5.48 -0.24
C HIS A 159 11.70 -5.24 -1.33
N PRO A 160 12.09 -4.81 -2.54
CA PRO A 160 11.16 -4.59 -3.64
C PRO A 160 10.54 -5.90 -4.15
N HIS A 161 9.21 -5.95 -4.13
CA HIS A 161 8.42 -7.05 -4.65
C HIS A 161 7.05 -6.55 -5.09
N VAL A 162 6.42 -7.29 -6.00
CA VAL A 162 5.05 -6.99 -6.44
C VAL A 162 4.11 -8.11 -6.05
N HIS A 163 2.99 -7.71 -5.47
CA HIS A 163 1.85 -8.56 -5.17
C HIS A 163 0.85 -8.47 -6.31
N MET A 164 0.52 -9.60 -6.93
CA MET A 164 -0.52 -9.70 -7.94
C MET A 164 -1.73 -10.42 -7.39
N ILE A 165 -2.89 -9.80 -7.60
CA ILE A 165 -4.19 -10.41 -7.39
C ILE A 165 -4.75 -10.77 -8.77
N VAL A 166 -4.97 -12.06 -8.98
CA VAL A 166 -5.34 -12.62 -10.29
C VAL A 166 -6.60 -13.48 -10.12
N PRO A 167 -7.65 -13.31 -10.94
CA PRO A 167 -8.80 -14.21 -10.94
C PRO A 167 -8.37 -15.65 -11.23
N GLY A 168 -9.10 -16.61 -10.69
CA GLY A 168 -8.89 -18.04 -10.90
C GLY A 168 -9.35 -18.53 -12.26
N GLY A 169 -9.00 -17.78 -13.30
CA GLY A 169 -9.35 -18.04 -14.68
C GLY A 169 -9.23 -16.78 -15.53
N GLY A 170 -9.58 -16.92 -16.79
CA GLY A 170 -9.59 -15.83 -17.76
C GLY A 170 -10.57 -16.09 -18.90
N ILE A 171 -10.63 -15.16 -19.84
CA ILE A 171 -11.39 -15.34 -21.09
C ILE A 171 -10.50 -16.10 -22.06
N SER A 172 -11.02 -17.13 -22.73
CA SER A 172 -10.30 -17.87 -23.76
C SER A 172 -9.73 -16.93 -24.85
N ILE A 173 -8.69 -17.37 -25.54
CA ILE A 173 -8.01 -16.53 -26.55
C ILE A 173 -8.97 -16.06 -27.65
N ASP A 174 -9.88 -16.93 -28.07
CA ASP A 174 -10.95 -16.66 -29.04
C ASP A 174 -12.12 -15.83 -28.48
N GLY A 175 -12.16 -15.56 -27.16
CA GLY A 175 -13.23 -14.77 -26.54
C GLY A 175 -14.55 -15.52 -26.29
N SER A 176 -14.61 -16.81 -26.59
CA SER A 176 -15.86 -17.58 -26.61
C SER A 176 -16.31 -18.08 -25.24
N ARG A 177 -15.39 -18.31 -24.29
CA ARG A 177 -15.70 -18.93 -23.00
C ARG A 177 -14.79 -18.46 -21.86
N TRP A 178 -15.24 -18.68 -20.63
CA TRP A 178 -14.39 -18.58 -19.46
C TRP A 178 -13.56 -19.86 -19.29
N VAL A 179 -12.27 -19.72 -19.00
CA VAL A 179 -11.35 -20.83 -18.71
C VAL A 179 -10.93 -20.72 -17.26
N SER A 180 -11.41 -21.63 -16.42
CA SER A 180 -11.07 -21.68 -15.00
C SER A 180 -9.72 -22.34 -14.74
N CYS A 181 -8.98 -21.81 -13.78
CA CYS A 181 -7.82 -22.48 -13.22
C CYS A 181 -8.25 -23.68 -12.35
N ARG A 182 -7.29 -24.53 -11.99
CA ARG A 182 -7.52 -25.60 -11.01
C ARG A 182 -7.77 -24.98 -9.62
N PRO A 183 -8.64 -25.56 -8.76
CA PRO A 183 -9.14 -24.90 -7.54
C PRO A 183 -8.07 -24.37 -6.56
N ARG A 184 -6.90 -25.01 -6.47
CA ARG A 184 -5.80 -24.60 -5.57
C ARG A 184 -4.51 -24.29 -6.31
N PHE A 185 -4.57 -24.15 -7.62
CA PHE A 185 -3.41 -24.03 -8.47
C PHE A 185 -3.68 -23.06 -9.62
N PHE A 186 -2.95 -21.96 -9.61
CA PHE A 186 -2.99 -20.99 -10.71
C PHE A 186 -2.15 -21.50 -11.89
N LEU A 187 -0.83 -21.32 -11.81
CA LEU A 187 0.13 -21.67 -12.85
C LEU A 187 1.46 -22.14 -12.22
N PRO A 188 2.31 -22.89 -12.95
CA PRO A 188 3.54 -23.44 -12.40
C PRO A 188 4.57 -22.36 -12.02
N VAL A 189 4.85 -22.23 -10.71
CA VAL A 189 5.85 -21.29 -10.18
C VAL A 189 7.25 -21.43 -10.81
N PRO A 190 7.79 -22.65 -11.09
CA PRO A 190 9.08 -22.78 -11.74
C PRO A 190 9.14 -22.13 -13.13
N VAL A 191 8.03 -22.16 -13.89
CA VAL A 191 7.93 -21.54 -15.21
C VAL A 191 7.89 -20.02 -15.07
N PHE A 192 7.09 -19.51 -14.12
CA PHE A 192 7.09 -18.08 -13.77
C PHE A 192 8.49 -17.58 -13.41
N SER A 193 9.19 -18.26 -12.49
CA SER A 193 10.54 -17.87 -12.06
C SER A 193 11.52 -17.81 -13.22
N LYS A 194 11.48 -18.77 -14.16
CA LYS A 194 12.38 -18.81 -15.32
C LYS A 194 12.14 -17.65 -16.27
N LEU A 195 10.88 -17.41 -16.65
CA LEU A 195 10.54 -16.33 -17.59
C LEU A 195 10.74 -14.94 -16.96
N PHE A 196 10.30 -14.75 -15.72
CA PHE A 196 10.50 -13.49 -14.99
C PHE A 196 11.97 -13.11 -14.88
N ARG A 197 12.83 -14.06 -14.52
CA ARG A 197 14.30 -13.87 -14.47
C ARG A 197 14.84 -13.42 -15.83
N ARG A 198 14.45 -14.11 -16.92
CA ARG A 198 14.89 -13.74 -18.28
C ARG A 198 14.44 -12.32 -18.63
N LEU A 199 13.15 -12.01 -18.47
CA LEU A 199 12.58 -10.71 -18.83
C LEU A 199 13.19 -9.57 -18.02
N MET A 200 13.35 -9.73 -16.70
CA MET A 200 13.96 -8.69 -15.88
C MET A 200 15.41 -8.41 -16.28
N LEU A 201 16.22 -9.45 -16.47
CA LEU A 201 17.63 -9.28 -16.86
C LEU A 201 17.76 -8.64 -18.25
N GLN A 202 16.92 -9.04 -19.21
CA GLN A 202 16.90 -8.42 -20.54
C GLN A 202 16.51 -6.94 -20.47
N LYS A 203 15.45 -6.59 -19.73
CA LYS A 203 15.02 -5.21 -19.58
C LYS A 203 16.05 -4.36 -18.85
N LEU A 204 16.72 -4.88 -17.82
CA LEU A 204 17.82 -4.19 -17.13
C LEU A 204 18.99 -3.90 -18.07
N LEU A 205 19.43 -4.88 -18.86
CA LEU A 205 20.50 -4.68 -19.86
C LEU A 205 20.13 -3.63 -20.91
N ALA A 206 18.90 -3.67 -21.42
CA ALA A 206 18.42 -2.69 -22.40
C ALA A 206 18.37 -1.26 -21.81
N THR A 207 17.87 -1.13 -20.59
CA THR A 207 17.76 0.13 -19.86
C THR A 207 19.15 0.72 -19.52
N HIS A 208 20.10 -0.14 -19.15
CA HIS A 208 21.50 0.24 -18.95
C HIS A 208 22.13 0.75 -20.26
N LYS A 209 21.97 0.01 -21.36
CA LYS A 209 22.47 0.40 -22.68
C LYS A 209 21.95 1.77 -23.12
N ALA A 210 20.71 2.10 -22.74
CA ALA A 210 20.06 3.37 -23.00
C ALA A 210 20.46 4.52 -22.05
N GLY A 211 21.38 4.30 -21.10
CA GLY A 211 21.86 5.33 -20.17
C GLY A 211 20.83 5.76 -19.12
N GLN A 212 19.82 4.94 -18.85
CA GLN A 212 18.71 5.28 -17.95
C GLN A 212 18.94 4.86 -16.48
N LEU A 213 20.04 4.15 -16.20
CA LEU A 213 20.45 3.77 -14.85
C LEU A 213 21.60 4.66 -14.39
N LYS A 214 21.52 5.10 -13.14
CA LYS A 214 22.55 5.88 -12.46
C LYS A 214 23.18 5.05 -11.36
N PHE A 215 24.49 5.15 -11.19
CA PHE A 215 25.21 4.41 -10.17
C PHE A 215 26.15 5.33 -9.40
N PHE A 216 26.21 5.14 -8.09
CA PHE A 216 27.00 5.95 -7.16
C PHE A 216 27.66 5.06 -6.09
N GLY A 217 28.70 5.59 -5.44
CA GLY A 217 29.42 4.89 -4.36
C GLY A 217 30.01 3.56 -4.85
N ASP A 218 29.80 2.50 -4.05
CA ASP A 218 30.28 1.14 -4.33
C ASP A 218 29.78 0.55 -5.67
N HIS A 219 28.76 1.16 -6.27
CA HIS A 219 28.20 0.74 -7.56
C HIS A 219 28.66 1.61 -8.74
N ALA A 220 29.49 2.65 -8.55
CA ALA A 220 29.85 3.59 -9.62
C ALA A 220 30.39 2.91 -10.90
N THR A 221 31.17 1.83 -10.73
CA THR A 221 31.74 1.03 -11.83
C THR A 221 30.67 0.36 -12.70
N LEU A 222 29.45 0.17 -12.19
CA LEU A 222 28.32 -0.40 -12.94
C LEU A 222 27.81 0.53 -14.05
N THR A 223 28.29 1.77 -14.15
CA THR A 223 28.09 2.62 -15.32
C THR A 223 28.67 1.96 -16.58
N GLU A 224 29.78 1.23 -16.43
CA GLU A 224 30.43 0.53 -17.53
C GLU A 224 29.64 -0.71 -17.98
N ARG A 225 29.38 -0.82 -19.29
CA ARG A 225 28.55 -1.90 -19.88
C ARG A 225 29.08 -3.29 -19.55
N LYS A 226 30.40 -3.49 -19.61
CA LYS A 226 31.03 -4.78 -19.30
C LYS A 226 30.89 -5.14 -17.82
N ALA A 227 31.11 -4.17 -16.93
CA ALA A 227 30.96 -4.37 -15.48
C ALA A 227 29.51 -4.67 -15.10
N PHE A 228 28.54 -3.97 -15.68
CA PHE A 228 27.12 -4.24 -15.43
C PHE A 228 26.68 -5.61 -15.94
N ALA A 229 27.14 -6.03 -17.13
CA ALA A 229 26.88 -7.37 -17.64
C ALA A 229 27.47 -8.46 -16.74
N ALA A 230 28.69 -8.26 -16.23
CA ALA A 230 29.33 -9.16 -15.27
C ALA A 230 28.56 -9.21 -13.94
N TYR A 231 28.09 -8.07 -13.44
CA TYR A 231 27.27 -7.97 -12.23
C TYR A 231 25.96 -8.78 -12.33
N LEU A 232 25.32 -8.76 -13.49
CA LEU A 232 24.07 -9.52 -13.73
C LEU A 232 24.29 -10.99 -14.05
N ALA A 233 25.49 -11.41 -14.48
CA ALA A 233 25.73 -12.76 -14.97
C ALA A 233 25.45 -13.87 -13.93
N PRO A 234 25.88 -13.75 -12.65
CA PRO A 234 25.55 -14.73 -11.61
C PRO A 234 24.04 -14.89 -11.40
N LEU A 235 23.28 -13.81 -11.57
CA LEU A 235 21.83 -13.79 -11.35
C LEU A 235 21.05 -14.67 -12.32
N ARG A 236 21.65 -15.07 -13.44
CA ARG A 236 21.09 -16.05 -14.38
C ARG A 236 21.02 -17.47 -13.81
N ARG A 237 21.89 -17.78 -12.85
CA ARG A 237 22.07 -19.15 -12.31
C ARG A 237 21.37 -19.34 -10.96
N ILE A 238 21.24 -18.29 -10.17
CA ILE A 238 20.56 -18.39 -8.86
C ILE A 238 19.04 -18.60 -9.00
N LYS A 239 18.43 -19.12 -7.92
CA LYS A 239 16.98 -19.24 -7.78
C LYS A 239 16.36 -17.86 -7.55
N TRP A 240 15.33 -17.53 -8.34
CA TRP A 240 14.53 -16.33 -8.14
C TRP A 240 13.23 -16.69 -7.43
N TYR A 241 12.86 -15.88 -6.43
CA TYR A 241 11.68 -16.15 -5.62
C TYR A 241 10.44 -15.58 -6.31
N VAL A 242 9.63 -16.51 -6.84
CA VAL A 242 8.25 -16.29 -7.20
C VAL A 242 7.42 -17.21 -6.32
N TYR A 243 6.26 -16.73 -5.88
CA TYR A 243 5.40 -17.49 -5.00
C TYR A 243 3.94 -17.30 -5.39
N SER A 244 3.17 -18.37 -5.44
CA SER A 244 1.73 -18.34 -5.70
C SER A 244 1.02 -19.00 -4.53
N LYS A 245 0.21 -18.23 -3.80
CA LYS A 245 -0.65 -18.77 -2.75
C LYS A 245 -1.86 -19.48 -3.35
N PRO A 246 -2.37 -20.54 -2.71
CA PRO A 246 -3.74 -20.99 -2.92
C PRO A 246 -4.72 -19.81 -2.76
N PRO A 247 -5.90 -19.88 -3.39
CA PRO A 247 -6.80 -18.75 -3.39
C PRO A 247 -7.24 -18.46 -1.96
N PHE A 248 -7.26 -17.18 -1.62
CA PHE A 248 -7.49 -16.74 -0.24
C PHE A 248 -8.95 -16.38 0.02
N GLY A 249 -9.86 -17.04 -0.71
CA GLY A 249 -11.32 -16.84 -0.65
C GLY A 249 -11.88 -16.14 -1.90
N GLY A 250 -13.11 -15.65 -1.77
CA GLY A 250 -13.80 -14.86 -2.81
C GLY A 250 -13.57 -13.34 -2.68
N PRO A 251 -14.37 -12.53 -3.40
CA PRO A 251 -14.22 -11.06 -3.49
C PRO A 251 -14.02 -10.33 -2.15
N LYS A 252 -14.81 -10.65 -1.12
CA LYS A 252 -14.69 -10.01 0.21
C LYS A 252 -13.30 -10.22 0.85
N ALA A 253 -12.71 -11.39 0.69
CA ALA A 253 -11.37 -11.68 1.20
C ALA A 253 -10.28 -10.96 0.39
N VAL A 254 -10.50 -10.80 -0.92
CA VAL A 254 -9.70 -9.93 -1.81
C VAL A 254 -9.70 -8.50 -1.35
N LEU A 255 -10.86 -7.93 -1.04
CA LEU A 255 -10.99 -6.57 -0.54
C LEU A 255 -10.29 -6.40 0.81
N ALA A 256 -10.56 -7.29 1.77
CA ALA A 256 -9.90 -7.26 3.06
C ALA A 256 -8.37 -7.37 2.94
N TYR A 257 -7.88 -8.18 2.00
CA TYR A 257 -6.46 -8.28 1.69
C TYR A 257 -5.94 -6.96 1.09
N LEU A 258 -6.51 -6.52 -0.03
CA LEU A 258 -6.08 -5.35 -0.76
C LEU A 258 -6.04 -4.12 0.15
N SER A 259 -7.02 -3.94 1.05
CA SER A 259 -7.08 -2.84 2.01
C SER A 259 -5.80 -2.68 2.85
N ARG A 260 -5.18 -3.82 3.22
CA ARG A 260 -3.99 -3.86 4.08
C ARG A 260 -2.71 -3.59 3.30
N TYR A 261 -2.69 -3.92 2.01
CA TYR A 261 -1.46 -3.91 1.20
C TYR A 261 -1.38 -2.72 0.23
N THR A 262 -2.52 -2.14 -0.14
CA THR A 262 -2.60 -1.08 -1.17
C THR A 262 -2.28 0.30 -0.63
N HIS A 263 -2.37 0.51 0.69
CA HIS A 263 -2.35 1.84 1.32
C HIS A 263 -1.40 1.99 2.52
N ARG A 264 -0.70 0.93 2.93
CA ARG A 264 0.35 1.00 3.97
C ARG A 264 1.69 1.39 3.36
N VAL A 265 2.54 2.06 4.13
CA VAL A 265 3.94 2.37 3.77
C VAL A 265 4.82 2.03 4.95
N ALA A 266 5.84 1.19 4.72
CA ALA A 266 6.88 0.75 5.67
C ALA A 266 6.35 0.04 6.93
N ILE A 267 5.59 0.76 7.76
CA ILE A 267 5.08 0.33 9.06
C ILE A 267 3.73 0.98 9.37
N ALA A 268 2.87 0.25 10.08
CA ALA A 268 1.62 0.81 10.62
C ALA A 268 1.85 1.28 12.06
N ASN A 269 1.21 2.37 12.50
CA ASN A 269 1.34 2.87 13.88
C ASN A 269 1.04 1.79 14.93
N SER A 270 0.10 0.89 14.66
CA SER A 270 -0.21 -0.23 15.57
C SER A 270 0.93 -1.23 15.79
N ARG A 271 2.01 -1.16 15.01
CA ARG A 271 3.21 -1.99 15.20
C ARG A 271 4.23 -1.35 16.14
N LEU A 272 4.16 -0.05 16.40
CA LEU A 272 5.04 0.64 17.33
C LEU A 272 4.69 0.21 18.77
N ILE A 273 5.72 0.01 19.58
CA ILE A 273 5.61 -0.44 20.98
C ILE A 273 6.05 0.68 21.91
N ALA A 274 7.27 1.19 21.73
CA ALA A 274 7.88 2.20 22.58
C ALA A 274 8.80 3.12 21.76
N PHE A 275 9.01 4.32 22.31
CA PHE A 275 9.95 5.31 21.80
C PHE A 275 10.55 6.05 23.01
N ASP A 276 11.83 5.82 23.25
CA ASP A 276 12.59 6.26 24.43
C ASP A 276 14.06 6.53 24.04
N GLU A 277 14.95 6.64 25.02
CA GLU A 277 16.39 6.91 24.82
C GLU A 277 17.12 5.79 24.05
N GLU A 278 16.65 4.54 24.11
CA GLU A 278 17.25 3.43 23.35
C GLU A 278 16.86 3.48 21.86
N GLY A 279 15.72 4.11 21.56
CA GLY A 279 15.24 4.35 20.20
C GLY A 279 13.80 3.90 19.99
N VAL A 280 13.51 3.29 18.85
CA VAL A 280 12.15 2.93 18.43
C VAL A 280 11.95 1.41 18.42
N SER A 281 11.09 0.95 19.32
CA SER A 281 10.71 -0.46 19.46
C SER A 281 9.45 -0.77 18.65
N PHE A 282 9.47 -1.82 17.82
CA PHE A 282 8.29 -2.24 17.06
C PHE A 282 8.19 -3.75 16.84
N ARG A 283 6.95 -4.23 16.70
CA ARG A 283 6.63 -5.62 16.40
C ARG A 283 6.90 -5.95 14.94
N TYR A 284 7.61 -7.04 14.66
CA TYR A 284 7.81 -7.58 13.32
C TYR A 284 7.42 -9.06 13.26
N LYS A 285 7.19 -9.54 12.04
CA LYS A 285 6.94 -10.94 11.76
C LYS A 285 8.24 -11.62 11.31
N ASP A 286 8.68 -12.60 12.10
CA ASP A 286 9.69 -13.57 11.70
C ASP A 286 9.01 -14.65 10.85
N TYR A 287 9.38 -14.71 9.57
CA TYR A 287 8.78 -15.65 8.63
C TYR A 287 9.39 -17.06 8.72
N ARG A 288 10.43 -17.26 9.52
CA ARG A 288 11.03 -18.57 9.79
C ARG A 288 10.37 -19.30 10.96
N ALA A 289 9.57 -18.59 11.76
CA ALA A 289 8.87 -19.14 12.91
C ALA A 289 7.36 -19.24 12.64
N ASP A 290 6.72 -20.22 13.27
CA ASP A 290 5.29 -20.49 13.14
C ASP A 290 4.49 -20.00 14.37
N GLY A 291 3.16 -20.04 14.24
CA GLY A 291 2.24 -19.75 15.35
C GLY A 291 2.38 -18.34 15.94
N ARG A 292 2.33 -18.23 17.28
CA ARG A 292 2.49 -16.95 18.00
C ARG A 292 3.96 -16.50 18.07
N ALA A 293 4.90 -17.43 18.07
CA ALA A 293 6.35 -17.16 18.15
C ALA A 293 6.89 -16.37 16.94
N ARG A 294 6.15 -16.34 15.84
CA ARG A 294 6.45 -15.54 14.66
C ARG A 294 6.38 -14.03 14.89
N TYR A 295 5.73 -13.56 15.94
CA TYR A 295 5.65 -12.13 16.25
C TYR A 295 6.71 -11.78 17.29
N LYS A 296 7.73 -11.02 16.86
CA LYS A 296 8.86 -10.60 17.70
C LYS A 296 8.91 -9.07 17.78
N ALA A 297 9.67 -8.53 18.72
CA ALA A 297 9.98 -7.11 18.81
C ALA A 297 11.44 -6.87 18.40
N MET A 298 11.71 -5.70 17.83
CA MET A 298 13.07 -5.19 17.63
C MET A 298 13.11 -3.70 17.94
N THR A 299 14.28 -3.25 18.39
CA THR A 299 14.60 -1.84 18.64
C THR A 299 15.62 -1.38 17.61
N LEU A 300 15.41 -0.20 17.06
CA LEU A 300 16.37 0.50 16.20
C LEU A 300 16.68 1.83 16.84
N THR A 301 17.91 2.33 16.64
CA THR A 301 18.19 3.75 16.92
C THR A 301 17.20 4.62 16.13
N THR A 302 16.86 5.78 16.67
CA THR A 302 15.87 6.67 16.04
C THR A 302 16.27 7.05 14.62
N ASP A 303 17.57 7.29 14.39
CA ASP A 303 18.10 7.64 13.07
C ASP A 303 17.94 6.50 12.04
N GLU A 304 18.20 5.25 12.45
CA GLU A 304 18.04 4.09 11.59
C GLU A 304 16.55 3.81 11.32
N PHE A 305 15.66 4.03 12.30
CA PHE A 305 14.22 3.94 12.08
C PHE A 305 13.74 4.96 11.05
N ILE A 306 14.15 6.24 11.17
CA ILE A 306 13.81 7.30 10.22
C ILE A 306 14.36 6.96 8.82
N ARG A 307 15.62 6.53 8.73
CA ARG A 307 16.24 6.10 7.47
C ARG A 307 15.43 4.97 6.83
N ARG A 308 15.16 3.87 7.56
CA ARG A 308 14.37 2.74 7.07
C ARG A 308 12.96 3.14 6.65
N PHE A 309 12.32 4.09 7.32
CA PHE A 309 11.04 4.60 6.86
C PHE A 309 11.18 5.34 5.51
N LEU A 310 12.15 6.25 5.41
CA LEU A 310 12.29 7.15 4.27
C LEU A 310 12.81 6.47 3.00
N ILE A 311 13.51 5.34 3.08
CA ILE A 311 13.90 4.56 1.89
C ILE A 311 12.69 4.04 1.10
N HIS A 312 11.51 3.96 1.72
CA HIS A 312 10.27 3.50 1.08
C HIS A 312 9.41 4.63 0.50
N VAL A 313 9.87 5.88 0.58
CA VAL A 313 9.25 6.99 -0.15
C VAL A 313 9.41 6.75 -1.65
N LEU A 314 8.28 6.61 -2.33
CA LEU A 314 8.23 6.35 -3.77
C LEU A 314 8.42 7.65 -4.56
N PRO A 315 9.04 7.60 -5.75
CA PRO A 315 9.20 8.76 -6.63
C PRO A 315 7.88 9.49 -6.89
N LYS A 316 7.96 10.82 -7.10
CA LYS A 316 6.78 11.65 -7.43
C LYS A 316 6.11 11.10 -8.70
N GLY A 317 4.78 11.03 -8.70
CA GLY A 317 4.00 10.51 -9.83
C GLY A 317 4.03 8.98 -9.99
N PHE A 318 4.85 8.25 -9.23
CA PHE A 318 4.94 6.80 -9.40
C PHE A 318 3.66 6.10 -8.89
N HIS A 319 2.97 5.37 -9.76
CA HIS A 319 1.77 4.59 -9.41
C HIS A 319 2.16 3.26 -8.76
N ARG A 320 1.79 3.10 -7.47
CA ARG A 320 2.03 1.88 -6.68
C ARG A 320 1.12 0.72 -7.06
N ILE A 321 -0.02 0.99 -7.67
CA ILE A 321 -0.99 -0.01 -8.10
C ILE A 321 -1.16 0.14 -9.60
N ARG A 322 -1.11 -0.98 -10.32
CA ARG A 322 -1.24 -1.03 -11.78
C ARG A 322 -2.10 -2.22 -12.17
N HIS A 323 -2.84 -2.07 -13.25
CA HIS A 323 -3.72 -3.12 -13.76
C HIS A 323 -3.26 -3.56 -15.15
N TYR A 324 -3.37 -4.86 -15.43
CA TYR A 324 -2.94 -5.48 -16.68
C TYR A 324 -3.95 -6.53 -17.16
N GLY A 325 -3.80 -6.93 -18.43
CA GLY A 325 -4.67 -7.92 -19.07
C GLY A 325 -6.11 -7.45 -19.05
N LEU A 326 -7.03 -8.32 -18.62
CA LEU A 326 -8.47 -8.00 -18.58
C LEU A 326 -8.80 -6.75 -17.74
N PHE A 327 -7.98 -6.42 -16.73
CA PHE A 327 -8.18 -5.26 -15.86
C PHE A 327 -7.48 -3.99 -16.34
N ALA A 328 -6.83 -4.01 -17.51
CA ALA A 328 -6.20 -2.81 -18.06
C ALA A 328 -7.25 -1.70 -18.26
N LYS A 329 -6.97 -0.50 -17.74
CA LYS A 329 -7.97 0.58 -17.52
C LYS A 329 -8.82 0.91 -18.74
N THR A 330 -8.24 0.95 -19.94
CA THR A 330 -8.93 1.35 -21.18
C THR A 330 -9.99 0.35 -21.63
N SER A 331 -9.82 -0.94 -21.32
CA SER A 331 -10.72 -2.01 -21.75
C SER A 331 -11.37 -2.75 -20.59
N SER A 332 -11.16 -2.30 -19.36
CA SER A 332 -11.53 -3.04 -18.15
C SER A 332 -13.04 -3.25 -18.03
N ALA A 333 -13.83 -2.23 -18.33
CA ALA A 333 -15.29 -2.30 -18.24
C ALA A 333 -15.85 -3.39 -19.18
N ASP A 334 -15.47 -3.33 -20.46
CA ASP A 334 -15.93 -4.29 -21.48
C ASP A 334 -15.45 -5.71 -21.18
N ASN A 335 -14.20 -5.87 -20.76
CA ASN A 335 -13.65 -7.16 -20.40
C ASN A 335 -14.36 -7.77 -19.17
N ILE A 336 -14.67 -6.95 -18.15
CA ILE A 336 -15.40 -7.40 -16.97
C ILE A 336 -16.84 -7.77 -17.32
N ALA A 337 -17.52 -6.95 -18.14
CA ALA A 337 -18.85 -7.26 -18.63
C ALA A 337 -18.87 -8.59 -19.40
N ARG A 338 -17.94 -8.78 -20.32
CA ARG A 338 -17.79 -10.02 -21.08
C ARG A 338 -17.48 -11.22 -20.17
N ALA A 339 -16.57 -11.06 -19.21
CA ALA A 339 -16.29 -12.12 -18.25
C ALA A 339 -17.54 -12.50 -17.44
N ARG A 340 -18.40 -11.53 -17.10
CA ARG A 340 -19.64 -11.79 -16.38
C ARG A 340 -20.69 -12.56 -17.18
N GLU A 341 -20.85 -12.21 -18.46
CA GLU A 341 -21.69 -12.96 -19.40
C GLU A 341 -21.24 -14.42 -19.49
N LEU A 342 -19.93 -14.63 -19.68
CA LEU A 342 -19.34 -15.96 -19.83
C LEU A 342 -19.40 -16.81 -18.56
N LEU A 343 -19.49 -16.16 -17.39
CA LEU A 343 -19.70 -16.81 -16.10
C LEU A 343 -21.19 -17.01 -15.77
N ALA A 344 -22.09 -16.66 -16.69
CA ALA A 344 -23.55 -16.71 -16.51
C ALA A 344 -24.03 -15.97 -15.24
N ILE A 345 -23.37 -14.87 -14.90
CA ILE A 345 -23.71 -14.08 -13.71
C ILE A 345 -24.95 -13.25 -14.04
N PRO A 346 -26.03 -13.34 -13.25
CA PRO A 346 -27.18 -12.46 -13.41
C PRO A 346 -26.73 -11.00 -13.35
N LYS A 347 -27.16 -10.17 -14.32
CA LYS A 347 -26.94 -8.72 -14.24
C LYS A 347 -27.45 -8.23 -12.88
N PRO A 348 -26.68 -7.43 -12.12
CA PRO A 348 -27.21 -6.77 -10.95
C PRO A 348 -28.45 -5.97 -11.39
N ARG A 349 -29.60 -6.24 -10.78
CA ARG A 349 -30.75 -5.32 -10.90
C ARG A 349 -30.25 -4.00 -10.34
N GLY A 350 -30.24 -2.96 -11.17
CA GLY A 350 -29.89 -1.62 -10.70
C GLY A 350 -30.84 -1.26 -9.58
N GLU A 351 -30.34 -1.15 -8.35
CA GLU A 351 -31.06 -0.40 -7.35
C GLU A 351 -31.08 1.05 -7.84
N PRO A 352 -32.25 1.72 -7.81
CA PRO A 352 -32.31 3.13 -8.13
C PRO A 352 -31.34 3.86 -7.21
N ALA A 353 -30.50 4.70 -7.80
CA ALA A 353 -29.70 5.63 -7.02
C ALA A 353 -30.70 6.55 -6.31
N ASP A 354 -30.82 6.40 -4.98
CA ASP A 354 -31.39 7.46 -4.15
C ASP A 354 -30.48 8.68 -4.30
N ALA A 355 -30.89 9.54 -5.23
CA ALA A 355 -30.41 10.89 -5.34
C ALA A 355 -31.00 11.68 -4.19
N ASP A 356 -30.45 11.50 -2.99
CA ASP A 356 -30.80 12.39 -1.89
C ASP A 356 -29.96 13.66 -2.01
N ALA A 357 -30.60 14.67 -2.57
CA ALA A 357 -30.13 16.04 -2.65
C ALA A 357 -30.03 16.60 -1.22
N THR A 358 -28.82 16.68 -0.69
CA THR A 358 -28.57 17.46 0.52
C THR A 358 -28.66 18.94 0.17
N GLY A 359 -29.74 19.58 0.63
CA GLY A 359 -29.92 21.02 0.55
C GLY A 359 -28.80 21.77 1.28
N PRO A 360 -28.49 23.01 0.88
CA PRO A 360 -27.40 23.78 1.45
C PRO A 360 -27.85 24.41 2.78
N HIS A 361 -27.98 23.64 3.87
CA HIS A 361 -27.94 24.18 5.25
C HIS A 361 -27.95 23.16 6.40
N GLU A 362 -27.86 21.85 6.17
CA GLU A 362 -27.79 20.89 7.28
C GLU A 362 -26.39 20.79 7.92
N PRO A 363 -26.27 20.85 9.26
CA PRO A 363 -25.00 20.70 9.94
C PRO A 363 -24.42 19.31 9.70
N GLN A 364 -23.21 19.26 9.14
CA GLN A 364 -22.50 18.01 8.84
C GLN A 364 -22.37 17.16 10.12
N ILE A 365 -23.03 16.01 10.10
CA ILE A 365 -23.08 15.06 11.21
C ILE A 365 -21.79 14.25 11.23
N LEU A 366 -21.14 14.18 12.40
CA LEU A 366 -20.02 13.25 12.57
C LEU A 366 -20.52 11.83 12.83
N SER A 367 -19.90 10.85 12.17
CA SER A 367 -20.24 9.42 12.29
C SER A 367 -19.89 8.79 13.64
N HIS A 368 -19.46 9.58 14.62
CA HIS A 368 -19.03 9.10 15.93
C HIS A 368 -19.90 9.76 17.01
N PRO A 369 -20.54 8.96 17.89
CA PRO A 369 -21.37 9.49 18.96
C PRO A 369 -20.52 10.19 20.02
N CYS A 370 -21.16 11.05 20.82
CA CYS A 370 -20.53 11.74 21.93
C CYS A 370 -19.96 10.72 22.94
N PRO A 371 -18.69 10.84 23.35
CA PRO A 371 -18.09 9.92 24.31
C PRO A 371 -18.70 10.01 25.72
N CYS A 372 -19.41 11.11 26.03
CA CYS A 372 -20.01 11.33 27.35
C CYS A 372 -21.39 10.68 27.47
N CYS A 373 -22.27 10.86 26.48
CA CYS A 373 -23.69 10.47 26.57
C CYS A 373 -24.20 9.62 25.39
N GLY A 374 -23.37 9.37 24.36
CA GLY A 374 -23.82 8.70 23.14
C GLY A 374 -24.54 9.60 22.13
N GLY A 375 -24.77 10.87 22.49
CA GLY A 375 -25.49 11.86 21.68
C GLY A 375 -24.86 12.22 20.34
N ARG A 376 -25.61 12.90 19.48
CA ARG A 376 -25.15 13.33 18.15
C ARG A 376 -24.12 14.45 18.25
N MET A 377 -23.08 14.37 17.42
CA MET A 377 -22.01 15.37 17.32
C MET A 377 -22.15 16.15 16.01
N ILE A 378 -22.27 17.47 16.12
CA ILE A 378 -22.40 18.39 14.97
C ILE A 378 -21.19 19.31 14.87
N ILE A 379 -20.80 19.68 13.64
CA ILE A 379 -19.73 20.67 13.42
C ILE A 379 -20.29 22.07 13.69
N ILE A 380 -19.67 22.79 14.63
CA ILE A 380 -20.05 24.17 15.01
C ILE A 380 -19.05 25.23 14.52
N GLU A 381 -17.85 24.80 14.12
CA GLU A 381 -16.81 25.70 13.62
C GLU A 381 -15.86 24.94 12.68
N THR A 382 -15.42 25.61 11.60
CA THR A 382 -14.29 25.15 10.78
C THR A 382 -13.24 26.24 10.72
N PHE A 383 -11.96 25.89 10.87
CA PHE A 383 -10.87 26.86 10.87
C PHE A 383 -9.77 26.50 9.86
N ALA A 384 -9.22 27.54 9.24
CA ALA A 384 -8.22 27.41 8.18
C ALA A 384 -6.83 27.04 8.73
N ARG A 385 -5.90 26.76 7.81
CA ARG A 385 -4.52 26.40 8.15
C ARG A 385 -3.84 27.56 8.86
N GLY A 386 -3.26 27.28 10.04
CA GLY A 386 -2.56 28.29 10.83
C GLY A 386 -3.48 29.12 11.74
N CYS A 387 -4.80 28.93 11.65
CA CYS A 387 -5.76 29.54 12.56
C CYS A 387 -5.99 28.66 13.79
N GLN A 388 -6.43 29.28 14.89
CA GLN A 388 -6.92 28.60 16.09
C GLN A 388 -8.45 28.62 16.10
N PRO A 389 -9.12 27.58 16.64
CA PRO A 389 -10.56 27.62 16.82
C PRO A 389 -10.94 28.63 17.91
N HIS A 390 -12.11 29.24 17.74
CA HIS A 390 -12.73 30.07 18.77
C HIS A 390 -13.24 29.24 19.94
N TYR A 391 -13.75 28.04 19.68
CA TYR A 391 -14.23 27.14 20.72
C TYR A 391 -13.10 26.28 21.31
N GLN A 392 -13.05 26.24 22.64
CA GLN A 392 -12.14 25.37 23.39
C GLN A 392 -12.73 23.96 23.56
N PRO A 393 -11.89 22.91 23.59
CA PRO A 393 -12.34 21.56 23.88
C PRO A 393 -12.75 21.46 25.35
N SER A 394 -13.90 20.84 25.62
CA SER A 394 -14.36 20.60 26.99
C SER A 394 -13.42 19.64 27.71
N THR A 395 -13.07 19.95 28.96
CA THR A 395 -12.31 19.06 29.84
C THR A 395 -13.11 17.77 30.00
N PRO A 396 -12.53 16.57 29.75
CA PRO A 396 -13.25 15.33 29.99
C PRO A 396 -13.57 15.25 31.48
N THR A 397 -14.86 15.33 31.82
CA THR A 397 -15.33 15.06 33.17
C THR A 397 -15.02 13.59 33.45
N VAL A 398 -13.99 13.30 34.24
CA VAL A 398 -13.80 11.96 34.80
C VAL A 398 -15.02 11.73 35.67
N ALA A 399 -15.98 10.95 35.18
CA ALA A 399 -17.05 10.46 36.01
C ALA A 399 -16.41 9.54 37.05
N ILE A 400 -16.10 10.10 38.22
CA ILE A 400 -15.87 9.31 39.43
C ILE A 400 -17.19 8.60 39.67
N ARG A 401 -17.31 7.35 39.22
CA ARG A 401 -18.36 6.46 39.72
C ARG A 401 -18.03 6.24 41.18
N ILE A 402 -18.64 7.03 42.06
CA ILE A 402 -18.76 6.65 43.45
C ILE A 402 -19.73 5.47 43.43
N ASP A 403 -19.19 4.29 43.67
CA ASP A 403 -19.97 3.08 43.81
C ASP A 403 -20.73 3.19 45.14
N THR A 404 -22.01 3.57 45.07
CA THR A 404 -22.94 3.49 46.19
C THR A 404 -24.08 2.57 45.81
N SER A 405 -23.82 1.27 45.82
CA SER A 405 -24.78 0.20 46.15
C SER A 405 -24.12 -1.17 46.03
#